data_AF-A0A3B8N5S8-F1
#
_entry.id   AF-A0A3B8N5S8-F1
#
_cell.length_a   1.000
_cell.length_b   1.000
_cell.length_c   1.000
_cell.angle_alpha   90.00
_cell.angle_beta   90.00
_cell.angle_gamma   90.00
#
_symmetry.space_group_name_H-M   'P 1'
#
loop_
_entity.id
_entity.type
_entity.pdbx_description
1 polymer ?
#
loop_
_entity_poly.entity_id
_entity_poly.type
_entity_poly.pdbx_seq_one_letter_code
_entity_poly.pdbx_strand_id
1 'polypeptide(L)'
;MNYPVWETYFINPGLWVAIIAVFHVFISHFAVGGGIYLWYTDRLSVLTNDQDLREFVRKHTWFFLLITMVLGGVSGVGIWFIIGIASPEATSIL
;
A
#
# COMPACT_ATOMS: atom_id res chain seq x y z
N MET A 1 20.64 16.62 -16.69
CA MET A 1 21.31 17.35 -15.58
C MET A 1 22.01 16.31 -14.72
N ASN A 2 23.19 16.60 -14.16
CA ASN A 2 23.84 15.66 -13.24
C ASN A 2 23.20 15.80 -11.85
N TYR A 3 22.34 14.86 -11.49
CA TYR A 3 21.79 14.79 -10.13
C TYR A 3 22.74 14.03 -9.20
N PRO A 4 22.87 14.44 -7.93
CA PRO A 4 23.60 13.66 -6.95
C PRO A 4 22.86 12.34 -6.70
N VAL A 5 23.50 11.22 -7.02
CA VAL A 5 23.00 9.87 -6.73
C VAL A 5 23.51 9.40 -5.38
N TRP A 6 22.65 8.72 -4.63
CA TRP A 6 23.03 8.12 -3.35
C TRP A 6 23.85 6.86 -3.59
N GLU A 7 25.17 6.98 -3.60
CA GLU A 7 26.06 5.82 -3.70
C GLU A 7 26.42 5.28 -2.31
N THR A 8 25.96 4.06 -2.03
CA THR A 8 26.29 3.33 -0.80
C THR A 8 27.38 2.29 -1.05
N TYR A 9 28.45 2.32 -0.24
CA TYR A 9 29.63 1.46 -0.38
C TYR A 9 29.34 -0.06 -0.34
N PHE A 10 28.22 -0.49 0.25
CA PHE A 10 27.94 -1.91 0.50
C PHE A 10 26.61 -2.43 -0.05
N ILE A 11 25.65 -1.54 -0.35
CA ILE A 11 24.28 -1.93 -0.74
C ILE A 11 23.90 -1.14 -1.98
N ASN A 12 23.27 -1.76 -2.97
CA ASN A 12 22.75 -1.02 -4.12
C ASN A 12 21.46 -0.28 -3.70
N PRO A 13 21.30 1.03 -3.96
CA PRO A 13 20.07 1.77 -3.68
C PRO A 13 18.80 1.13 -4.26
N GLY A 14 18.92 0.45 -5.41
CA GLY A 14 17.83 -0.30 -6.02
C GLY A 14 17.31 -1.47 -5.16
N LEU A 15 18.13 -2.02 -4.26
CA LEU A 15 17.69 -3.03 -3.30
C LEU A 15 16.65 -2.46 -2.32
N TRP A 16 16.85 -1.23 -1.85
CA TRP A 16 15.89 -0.56 -0.97
C TRP A 16 14.58 -0.27 -1.67
N VAL A 17 14.65 0.16 -2.94
CA VAL A 17 13.46 0.31 -3.79
C VAL A 17 12.72 -1.03 -3.89
N ALA A 18 13.43 -2.12 -4.18
CA ALA A 18 12.82 -3.45 -4.31
C ALA A 18 12.14 -3.91 -3.02
N ILE A 19 12.80 -3.76 -1.85
CA ILE A 19 12.24 -4.17 -0.56
C ILE A 19 10.95 -3.41 -0.24
N ILE A 20 10.98 -2.08 -0.36
CA ILE A 20 9.83 -1.23 -0.03
C ILE A 20 8.70 -1.43 -1.04
N ALA A 21 9.03 -1.54 -2.33
CA ALA A 21 8.04 -1.76 -3.39
C ALA A 21 7.33 -3.11 -3.24
N VAL A 22 8.06 -4.19 -2.98
CA VAL A 22 7.47 -5.51 -2.75
C VAL A 22 6.53 -5.47 -1.55
N PHE A 23 6.98 -4.91 -0.44
CA PHE A 23 6.16 -4.76 0.77
C PHE A 23 4.86 -3.98 0.50
N HIS A 24 4.96 -2.83 -0.20
CA HIS A 24 3.81 -2.03 -0.58
C HIS A 24 2.84 -2.80 -1.49
N VAL A 25 3.36 -3.50 -2.51
CA VAL A 25 2.55 -4.27 -3.46
C VAL A 25 1.74 -5.35 -2.75
N PHE A 26 2.31 -6.04 -1.76
CA PHE A 26 1.54 -7.00 -0.95
C PHE A 26 0.33 -6.33 -0.28
N ILE A 27 0.53 -5.17 0.36
CA ILE A 27 -0.56 -4.40 0.99
C ILE A 27 -1.59 -3.96 -0.06
N SER A 28 -1.15 -3.53 -1.24
CA SER A 28 -2.04 -3.11 -2.33
C SER A 28 -2.93 -4.25 -2.84
N HIS A 29 -2.43 -5.49 -2.90
CA HIS A 29 -3.27 -6.65 -3.23
C HIS A 29 -4.35 -6.90 -2.17
N PHE A 30 -4.00 -6.76 -0.89
CA PHE A 30 -4.99 -6.83 0.20
C PHE A 30 -6.02 -5.69 0.09
N ALA A 31 -5.59 -4.47 -0.27
CA ALA A 31 -6.49 -3.34 -0.47
C ALA A 31 -7.50 -3.59 -1.59
N VAL A 32 -7.04 -4.06 -2.74
CA VAL A 32 -7.93 -4.32 -3.89
C VAL A 32 -8.85 -5.51 -3.61
N GLY A 33 -8.30 -6.65 -3.18
CA GLY A 33 -9.10 -7.86 -2.93
C GLY A 33 -10.02 -7.72 -1.72
N GLY A 34 -9.51 -7.17 -0.63
CA GLY A 34 -10.30 -6.95 0.59
C GLY A 34 -11.34 -5.85 0.44
N GLY A 35 -11.14 -4.86 -0.44
CA GLY A 35 -12.15 -3.86 -0.77
C GLY A 35 -13.39 -4.49 -1.44
N ILE A 36 -13.16 -5.41 -2.38
CA ILE A 36 -14.25 -6.19 -3.01
C ILE A 36 -14.94 -7.08 -1.97
N TYR A 37 -14.17 -7.73 -1.10
CA TYR A 37 -14.70 -8.58 -0.03
C TYR A 37 -15.58 -7.80 0.97
N LEU A 38 -15.13 -6.64 1.44
CA LEU A 38 -15.89 -5.78 2.36
C LEU A 38 -17.19 -5.30 1.73
N TRP A 39 -17.15 -4.85 0.47
CA TRP A 39 -18.36 -4.45 -0.25
C TRP A 39 -19.35 -5.61 -0.39
N TYR A 40 -18.86 -6.80 -0.77
CA TYR A 40 -19.71 -7.96 -0.95
C TYR A 40 -20.36 -8.42 0.37
N THR A 41 -19.58 -8.46 1.45
CA THR A 41 -20.08 -8.87 2.78
C THR A 41 -21.05 -7.85 3.38
N ASP A 42 -20.80 -6.55 3.20
CA ASP A 42 -21.74 -5.50 3.57
C ASP A 42 -23.07 -5.66 2.81
N ARG A 43 -23.00 -5.83 1.49
CA ARG A 43 -24.18 -6.04 0.64
C ARG A 43 -24.94 -7.29 1.04
N LEU A 44 -24.25 -8.38 1.35
CA LEU A 44 -24.87 -9.62 1.81
C LEU A 44 -25.63 -9.40 3.13
N SER A 45 -25.04 -8.68 4.09
CA SER A 45 -25.68 -8.38 5.38
C SER A 45 -26.99 -7.61 5.23
N VAL A 46 -27.07 -6.70 4.26
CA VAL A 46 -28.28 -5.93 3.96
C VAL A 46 -29.33 -6.82 3.30
N LEU A 47 -28.93 -7.70 2.39
CA LEU A 47 -29.86 -8.60 1.68
C LEU A 47 -30.44 -9.68 2.60
N THR A 48 -29.66 -10.20 3.55
CA THR A 48 -30.09 -11.24 4.50
C THR A 48 -30.69 -10.68 5.79
N ASN A 49 -30.63 -9.36 5.99
CA ASN A 49 -31.05 -8.67 7.23
C ASN A 49 -30.33 -9.23 8.49
N ASP A 50 -29.09 -9.66 8.31
CA ASP A 50 -28.27 -10.28 9.35
C ASP A 50 -27.52 -9.21 10.14
N GLN A 51 -27.88 -9.05 11.41
CA GLN A 51 -27.29 -8.04 12.28
C GLN A 51 -25.86 -8.40 12.72
N ASP A 52 -25.57 -9.69 12.89
CA ASP A 52 -24.25 -10.16 13.35
C ASP A 52 -23.21 -9.93 12.24
N LEU A 53 -23.56 -10.23 11.00
CA LEU A 53 -22.71 -9.97 9.84
C LEU A 53 -22.42 -8.47 9.68
N ARG A 54 -23.45 -7.63 9.91
CA ARG A 54 -23.30 -6.16 9.82
C ARG A 54 -22.36 -5.61 10.89
N GLU A 55 -22.43 -6.14 12.11
CA GLU A 55 -21.51 -5.74 13.18
C GLU A 55 -20.08 -6.23 12.94
N PHE A 56 -19.92 -7.44 12.38
CA PHE A 56 -18.62 -7.95 11.93
C PHE A 56 -17.98 -7.03 10.89
N VAL A 57 -18.70 -6.68 9.82
CA VAL A 57 -18.21 -5.78 8.77
C VAL A 57 -17.80 -4.44 9.38
N ARG A 58 -18.63 -3.85 10.24
CA ARG A 58 -18.33 -2.57 10.90
C ARG A 58 -17.02 -2.60 11.70
N LYS A 59 -16.76 -3.67 12.45
CA LYS A 59 -15.51 -3.83 13.21
C LYS A 59 -14.32 -4.08 12.28
N HIS A 60 -14.50 -4.94 11.27
CA HIS A 60 -13.45 -5.32 10.34
C HIS A 60 -13.02 -4.18 9.41
N THR A 61 -13.93 -3.28 9.03
CA THR A 61 -13.64 -2.12 8.18
C THR A 61 -12.54 -1.23 8.76
N TRP A 62 -12.50 -1.04 10.09
CA TRP A 62 -11.44 -0.23 10.71
C TRP A 62 -10.07 -0.88 10.59
N PHE A 63 -9.96 -2.17 10.88
CA PHE A 63 -8.73 -2.93 10.70
C PHE A 63 -8.25 -2.88 9.25
N PHE A 64 -9.17 -3.09 8.32
CA PHE A 64 -8.91 -3.04 6.89
C PHE A 64 -8.41 -1.66 6.44
N LEU A 65 -9.13 -0.58 6.80
CA LEU A 65 -8.75 0.78 6.44
C LEU A 65 -7.39 1.17 7.02
N LEU A 66 -7.10 0.82 8.28
CA LEU A 66 -5.81 1.14 8.89
C LEU A 66 -4.65 0.48 8.15
N ILE A 67 -4.76 -0.79 7.79
CA ILE A 67 -3.69 -1.46 7.04
C ILE A 67 -3.62 -0.93 5.61
N THR A 68 -4.73 -0.84 4.91
CA THR A 68 -4.70 -0.61 3.46
C THR A 68 -4.54 0.86 3.10
N MET A 69 -5.17 1.78 3.83
CA MET A 69 -4.99 3.23 3.60
C MET A 69 -3.77 3.78 4.32
N VAL A 70 -3.59 3.51 5.61
CA VAL A 70 -2.50 4.15 6.37
C VAL A 70 -1.17 3.51 6.03
N LEU A 71 -1.02 2.20 6.23
CA LEU A 71 0.24 1.52 5.93
C LEU A 71 0.52 1.49 4.42
N GLY A 72 -0.52 1.29 3.60
CA GLY A 72 -0.42 1.43 2.15
C GLY A 72 0.00 2.84 1.73
N GLY A 73 -0.63 3.89 2.27
CA GLY A 73 -0.27 5.28 1.98
C GLY A 73 1.16 5.63 2.38
N VAL A 74 1.58 5.26 3.59
CA VAL A 74 2.95 5.49 4.08
C VAL A 74 3.98 4.77 3.21
N SER A 75 3.75 3.49 2.89
CA SER A 75 4.67 2.74 2.04
C SER A 75 4.70 3.26 0.60
N GLY A 76 3.57 3.74 0.07
CA GLY A 76 3.50 4.35 -1.27
C GLY A 76 4.31 5.66 -1.34
N VAL A 77 4.14 6.55 -0.37
CA VAL A 77 4.98 7.76 -0.25
C VAL A 77 6.45 7.39 -0.04
N GLY A 78 6.72 6.32 0.71
CA GLY A 78 8.07 5.78 0.90
C GLY A 78 8.74 5.36 -0.41
N ILE A 79 8.00 4.76 -1.35
CA ILE A 79 8.52 4.43 -2.68
C ILE A 79 8.97 5.69 -3.42
N TRP A 80 8.13 6.73 -3.47
CA TRP A 80 8.47 7.99 -4.13
C TRP A 80 9.73 8.62 -3.56
N PHE A 81 9.87 8.58 -2.23
CA PHE A 81 11.05 9.12 -1.56
C PHE A 81 12.33 8.34 -1.90
N ILE A 82 12.26 6.99 -1.86
CA ILE A 82 13.46 6.17 -2.12
C ILE A 82 13.87 6.20 -3.59
N ILE A 83 12.94 6.24 -4.55
CA ILE A 83 13.30 6.37 -5.98
C ILE A 83 13.90 7.74 -6.28
N GLY A 84 13.41 8.80 -5.62
CA GLY A 84 13.94 10.16 -5.77
C GLY A 84 15.40 10.29 -5.32
N ILE A 85 15.82 9.47 -4.34
CA ILE A 85 17.20 9.45 -3.84
C ILE A 85 18.07 8.42 -4.60
N ALA A 86 17.48 7.27 -4.96
CA ALA A 86 18.19 6.17 -5.64
C ALA A 86 18.43 6.45 -7.13
N SER A 87 17.47 7.08 -7.81
CA SER A 87 17.56 7.44 -9.23
C SER A 87 16.81 8.77 -9.48
N PRO A 88 17.43 9.91 -9.11
CA PRO A 88 16.77 11.21 -9.21
C PRO A 88 16.47 11.60 -10.66
N GLU A 89 17.34 11.25 -11.61
CA GLU A 89 17.14 11.54 -13.02
C GLU A 89 15.89 10.84 -13.57
N ALA A 90 15.77 9.53 -13.31
CA ALA A 90 14.60 8.76 -13.72
C ALA A 90 13.31 9.20 -12.99
N THR A 91 13.43 9.73 -11.77
CA THR A 91 12.27 10.25 -11.03
C THR A 91 11.84 11.62 -11.55
N SER A 92 12.77 12.45 -12.02
CA SER A 92 12.46 13.80 -12.53
C SER A 92 11.68 13.85 -13.84
N ILE A 93 11.60 12.72 -14.54
CA ILE A 93 10.89 12.59 -15.83
C ILE A 93 9.48 11.97 -15.69
N LEU A 94 9.08 11.54 -14.48
CA LEU A 94 7.75 11.00 -14.14
C LEU A 94 6.78 12.13 -13.76
#